data_AF-A0A0P4UR01-F1
#
_entry.id   AF-A0A0P4UR01-F1
#
_cell.length_a   1.000
_cell.length_b   1.000
_cell.length_c   1.000
_cell.angle_alpha   90.00
_cell.angle_beta   90.00
_cell.angle_gamma   90.00
#
_symmetry.space_group_name_H-M   'P 1'
#
loop_
_entity.id
_entity.type
_entity.pdbx_description
1 polymer ?
#
loop_
_entity_poly.entity_id
_entity_poly.type
_entity_poly.pdbx_seq_one_letter_code
_entity_poly.pdbx_strand_id
1 'polypeptide(L)'
;MIDPFNPDEDETIVQAVQESLQQMALQLGQPHDATAIRQLYESTQELVTHLSPDPLTLARLAGVLFVYQLPDTDRDEVKWFKSEVRNCQDVEAIEELIDSISRPDAL
;
A
#
# COMPACT_ATOMS: atom_id res chain seq x y z
N MET A 1 -12.84 2.71 23.84
CA MET A 1 -13.44 1.39 23.55
C MET A 1 -13.55 1.37 22.04
N ILE A 2 -12.63 0.67 21.37
CA ILE A 2 -12.65 0.51 19.91
C ILE A 2 -13.53 -0.71 19.66
N ASP A 3 -14.65 -0.52 18.97
CA ASP A 3 -15.56 -1.61 18.62
C ASP A 3 -14.91 -2.45 17.50
N PRO A 4 -14.77 -3.78 17.66
CA PRO A 4 -13.89 -4.58 16.81
C PRO A 4 -14.46 -4.91 15.41
N PHE A 5 -15.63 -4.40 15.02
CA PHE A 5 -16.29 -4.77 13.75
C PHE A 5 -17.31 -3.70 13.31
N ASN A 6 -16.87 -2.46 13.08
CA ASN A 6 -17.74 -1.45 12.46
C ASN A 6 -17.35 -1.32 10.96
N PRO A 7 -17.99 -2.08 10.05
CA PRO A 7 -17.62 -2.10 8.63
C PRO A 7 -17.70 -0.72 7.96
N ASP A 8 -18.54 0.17 8.49
CA ASP A 8 -18.66 1.57 8.04
C ASP A 8 -17.38 2.39 8.28
N GLU A 9 -16.61 2.08 9.34
CA GLU A 9 -15.33 2.75 9.63
C GLU A 9 -14.22 2.27 8.70
N ASP A 10 -14.16 0.96 8.43
CA ASP A 10 -13.22 0.40 7.45
C ASP A 10 -13.47 0.97 6.05
N GLU A 11 -14.72 1.07 5.59
CA GLU A 11 -15.04 1.68 4.29
C GLU A 11 -14.64 3.17 4.24
N THR A 12 -14.87 3.91 5.33
CA THR A 12 -14.47 5.32 5.43
C THR A 12 -12.95 5.48 5.38
N ILE A 13 -12.20 4.59 6.04
CA ILE A 13 -10.73 4.60 6.02
C ILE A 13 -10.20 4.21 4.64
N VAL A 14 -10.75 3.17 4.01
CA VAL A 14 -10.41 2.77 2.64
C VAL A 14 -10.59 3.93 1.67
N GLN A 15 -11.73 4.64 1.77
CA GLN A 15 -12.00 5.80 0.92
C GLN A 15 -10.97 6.93 1.15
N ALA A 16 -10.67 7.25 2.41
CA ALA A 16 -9.67 8.28 2.73
C ALA A 16 -8.26 7.93 2.21
N VAL A 17 -7.89 6.65 2.23
CA VAL A 17 -6.62 6.17 1.66
C VAL A 17 -6.61 6.31 0.14
N GLN A 18 -7.69 5.93 -0.54
CA GLN A 18 -7.81 6.09 -1.99
C GLN A 18 -7.74 7.56 -2.41
N GLU A 19 -8.42 8.46 -1.68
CA GLU A 19 -8.33 9.91 -1.92
C GLU A 19 -6.90 10.42 -1.72
N SER A 20 -6.20 9.95 -0.68
CA SER A 20 -4.81 10.30 -0.42
C SER A 20 -3.86 9.84 -1.53
N LEU A 21 -4.03 8.61 -2.02
CA LEU A 21 -3.27 8.08 -3.15
C LEU A 21 -3.55 8.88 -4.43
N GLN A 22 -4.80 9.28 -4.67
CA GLN A 22 -5.17 10.12 -5.80
C GLN A 22 -4.51 11.51 -5.73
N GLN A 23 -4.46 12.13 -4.55
CA GLN A 23 -3.73 13.39 -4.36
C GLN A 23 -2.23 13.22 -4.60
N MET A 24 -1.63 12.12 -4.11
CA MET A 24 -0.22 11.80 -4.38
C MET A 24 0.04 11.62 -5.87
N ALA A 25 -0.84 10.95 -6.60
CA ALA A 25 -0.77 10.78 -8.06
C ALA A 25 -0.70 12.12 -8.80
N LEU A 26 -1.54 13.07 -8.39
CA LEU A 26 -1.55 14.43 -8.94
C LEU A 26 -0.22 15.16 -8.66
N GLN A 27 0.32 15.03 -7.45
CA GLN A 27 1.61 15.64 -7.09
C GLN A 27 2.80 15.05 -7.84
N LEU A 28 2.76 13.74 -8.15
CA LEU A 28 3.79 13.06 -8.95
C LEU A 28 3.65 13.29 -10.46
N GLY A 29 2.67 14.09 -10.90
CA GLY A 29 2.44 14.40 -12.32
C GLY A 29 1.95 13.19 -13.14
N GLN A 30 1.48 12.14 -12.48
CA GLN A 30 0.92 10.93 -13.07
C GLN A 30 -0.52 10.80 -12.61
N PRO A 31 -1.48 11.50 -13.27
CA PRO A 31 -2.88 11.41 -12.88
C PRO A 31 -3.36 9.98 -13.07
N HIS A 32 -3.42 9.23 -11.96
CA HIS A 32 -4.07 7.94 -11.94
C HIS A 32 -5.56 8.16 -11.83
N ASP A 33 -6.32 7.51 -12.71
CA ASP A 33 -7.77 7.50 -12.62
C ASP A 33 -8.20 6.80 -11.30
N ALA A 34 -9.34 7.19 -10.75
CA ALA A 34 -9.88 6.59 -9.53
C ALA A 34 -10.01 5.05 -9.66
N THR A 35 -10.27 4.56 -10.86
CA THR A 35 -10.29 3.11 -11.17
C THR A 35 -8.94 2.44 -10.92
N ALA A 36 -7.84 3.08 -11.31
CA ALA A 36 -6.49 2.53 -11.15
C ALA A 36 -6.08 2.51 -9.67
N ILE A 37 -6.42 3.56 -8.91
CA ILE A 37 -6.18 3.63 -7.47
C ILE A 37 -6.97 2.54 -6.73
N ARG A 38 -8.23 2.34 -7.10
CA ARG A 38 -9.05 1.26 -6.53
C ARG A 38 -8.46 -0.11 -6.82
N GLN A 39 -8.10 -0.40 -8.07
CA GLN A 39 -7.49 -1.67 -8.44
C GLN A 39 -6.15 -1.92 -7.72
N LEU A 40 -5.35 -0.87 -7.52
CA LEU A 40 -4.13 -0.96 -6.72
C LEU A 40 -4.44 -1.36 -5.28
N TYR A 41 -5.44 -0.72 -4.66
CA TYR A 41 -5.81 -1.03 -3.28
C TYR A 41 -6.33 -2.47 -3.14
N GLU A 42 -7.22 -2.90 -4.04
CA GLU A 42 -7.72 -4.28 -4.11
C GLU A 42 -6.58 -5.29 -4.30
N SER A 43 -5.66 -5.01 -5.25
CA SER A 43 -4.47 -5.87 -5.48
C SER A 43 -3.55 -5.93 -4.27
N THR A 44 -3.45 -4.84 -3.51
CA THR A 44 -2.66 -4.78 -2.29
C THR A 44 -3.30 -5.64 -1.20
N GLN A 45 -4.62 -5.55 -1.04
CA GLN A 45 -5.37 -6.36 -0.09
C GLN A 45 -5.27 -7.87 -0.41
N GLU A 46 -5.34 -8.24 -1.69
CA GLU A 46 -5.13 -9.62 -2.14
C GLU A 46 -3.72 -10.14 -1.81
N LEU A 47 -2.70 -9.26 -1.85
CA LEU A 47 -1.30 -9.62 -1.59
C LEU A 47 -1.05 -10.07 -0.15
N VAL A 48 -1.82 -9.52 0.79
CA VAL A 48 -1.64 -9.68 2.25
C VAL A 48 -2.87 -10.28 2.92
N THR A 49 -3.78 -10.87 2.15
CA THR A 49 -5.03 -11.45 2.64
C THR A 49 -4.78 -12.54 3.70
N HIS A 50 -3.61 -13.17 3.68
CA HIS A 50 -3.20 -14.19 4.65
C HIS A 50 -2.91 -13.64 6.05
N LEU A 51 -2.71 -12.33 6.21
CA LEU A 51 -2.31 -11.70 7.48
C LEU A 51 -3.37 -10.75 8.05
N SER A 52 -4.38 -10.35 7.26
CA SER A 52 -5.42 -9.39 7.65
C SER A 52 -4.84 -8.14 8.35
N PRO A 53 -3.93 -7.39 7.69
CA PRO A 53 -3.30 -6.23 8.28
C PRO A 53 -4.30 -5.12 8.58
N ASP A 54 -3.96 -4.25 9.52
CA ASP A 54 -4.75 -3.07 9.81
C ASP A 54 -4.77 -2.10 8.61
N PRO A 55 -5.77 -1.21 8.54
CA PRO A 55 -5.92 -0.29 7.41
C PRO A 55 -4.73 0.64 7.18
N LEU A 56 -3.97 1.00 8.23
CA LEU A 56 -2.80 1.87 8.10
C LEU A 56 -1.65 1.12 7.44
N THR A 57 -1.36 -0.11 7.88
CA THR A 57 -0.36 -0.97 7.23
C THR A 57 -0.70 -1.20 5.76
N LEU A 58 -1.97 -1.47 5.46
CA LEU A 58 -2.43 -1.65 4.08
C LEU A 58 -2.26 -0.36 3.25
N ALA A 59 -2.55 0.81 3.82
CA ALA A 59 -2.35 2.10 3.18
C ALA A 59 -0.88 2.39 2.86
N ARG A 60 0.03 2.11 3.81
CA ARG A 60 1.47 2.27 3.64
C ARG A 60 1.99 1.36 2.52
N LEU A 61 1.57 0.11 2.52
CA LEU A 61 1.92 -0.85 1.47
C LEU A 61 1.41 -0.43 0.10
N ALA A 62 0.15 0.01 0.01
CA ALA A 62 -0.43 0.53 -1.23
C ALA A 62 0.35 1.76 -1.74
N GLY A 63 0.79 2.64 -0.83
CA GLY A 63 1.63 3.80 -1.17
C GLY A 63 2.98 3.40 -1.77
N VAL A 64 3.66 2.39 -1.22
CA VAL A 64 4.90 1.86 -1.82
C VAL A 64 4.63 1.30 -3.22
N LEU A 65 3.62 0.44 -3.35
CA LEU A 65 3.27 -0.18 -4.62
C LEU A 65 2.81 0.85 -5.66
N PHE A 66 2.23 1.97 -5.22
CA PHE A 66 1.89 3.11 -6.07
C PHE A 66 3.13 3.76 -6.67
N VAL A 67 4.14 4.07 -5.83
CA VAL A 67 5.42 4.64 -6.29
C VAL A 67 6.11 3.69 -7.26
N TYR A 68 6.01 2.38 -7.04
CA TYR A 68 6.54 1.35 -7.93
C TYR A 68 5.86 1.22 -9.29
N GLN A 69 4.75 1.94 -9.54
CA GLN A 69 4.15 2.05 -10.86
C GLN A 69 4.76 3.19 -11.70
N LEU A 70 5.66 3.99 -11.14
CA LEU A 70 6.35 5.04 -11.87
C LEU A 70 7.27 4.44 -12.95
N PRO A 71 7.43 5.10 -14.10
CA PRO A 71 8.16 4.56 -15.25
C PRO A 71 9.66 4.31 -15.00
N ASP A 72 10.23 4.92 -13.96
CA ASP A 72 11.64 4.80 -13.60
C ASP A 72 11.93 3.62 -12.65
N THR A 73 10.89 2.96 -12.11
CA THR A 73 11.06 1.86 -11.18
C THR A 73 11.50 0.57 -11.88
N ASP A 74 12.51 -0.11 -11.32
CA ASP A 74 12.98 -1.40 -11.78
C ASP A 74 11.89 -2.48 -11.58
N ARG A 75 11.51 -3.17 -12.66
CA ARG A 75 10.45 -4.19 -12.62
C ARG A 75 10.82 -5.42 -11.78
N ASP A 76 12.11 -5.76 -11.68
CA ASP A 76 12.56 -6.87 -10.87
C ASP A 76 12.58 -6.50 -9.38
N GLU A 77 12.82 -5.23 -9.04
CA GLU A 77 12.59 -4.71 -7.67
C GLU A 77 11.12 -4.86 -7.26
N VAL A 78 10.18 -4.47 -8.14
CA VAL A 78 8.74 -4.61 -7.87
C VAL A 78 8.35 -6.08 -7.64
N LYS A 79 8.90 -7.00 -8.44
CA LYS A 79 8.63 -8.45 -8.28
C LYS A 79 9.23 -8.98 -6.98
N TRP A 80 10.46 -8.58 -6.66
CA TRP A 80 11.12 -8.97 -5.42
C TRP A 80 10.29 -8.50 -4.22
N PHE A 81 9.94 -7.21 -4.17
CA PHE A 81 9.17 -6.65 -3.07
C PHE A 81 7.83 -7.36 -2.87
N LYS A 82 7.06 -7.57 -3.94
CA LYS A 82 5.79 -8.33 -3.87
C LYS A 82 6.00 -9.77 -3.39
N SER A 83 7.14 -10.37 -3.69
CA SER A 83 7.46 -11.73 -3.23
C SER A 83 7.79 -11.73 -1.74
N GLU A 84 8.58 -10.75 -1.27
CA GLU A 84 8.89 -10.59 0.15
C GLU A 84 7.62 -10.35 0.99
N VAL A 85 6.74 -9.44 0.54
CA VAL A 85 5.46 -9.18 1.21
C VAL A 85 4.60 -10.44 1.36
N ARG A 86 4.57 -11.31 0.33
CA ARG A 86 3.85 -12.59 0.42
C ARG A 86 4.48 -13.57 1.40
N ASN A 87 5.78 -13.47 1.61
CA ASN A 87 6.54 -14.36 2.49
C ASN A 87 6.57 -13.85 3.95
N CYS A 88 6.12 -12.63 4.22
CA CYS A 88 5.93 -12.12 5.59
C CYS A 88 5.00 -13.06 6.38
N GLN A 89 5.38 -13.37 7.61
CA GLN A 89 4.67 -14.29 8.50
C GLN A 89 3.62 -13.59 9.37
N ASP A 90 3.74 -12.27 9.50
CA ASP A 90 2.95 -11.41 10.36
C ASP A 90 2.98 -9.96 9.84
N VAL A 91 2.12 -9.12 10.43
CA VAL A 91 1.95 -7.72 10.04
C VAL A 91 3.19 -6.89 10.35
N GLU A 92 3.88 -7.16 11.47
CA GLU A 92 5.10 -6.46 11.87
C GLU A 92 6.20 -6.64 10.83
N ALA A 93 6.37 -7.85 10.29
CA ALA A 93 7.31 -8.13 9.21
C ALA A 93 7.01 -7.32 7.92
N ILE A 94 5.74 -7.02 7.62
CA ILE A 94 5.38 -6.13 6.50
C ILE A 94 5.83 -4.70 6.81
N GLU A 95 5.56 -4.21 8.01
CA GLU A 95 5.94 -2.85 8.42
C GLU A 95 7.45 -2.66 8.39
N GLU A 96 8.21 -3.62 8.91
CA GLU A 96 9.68 -3.62 8.87
C GLU A 96 10.21 -3.62 7.42
N LEU A 97 9.60 -4.41 6.53
CA LEU A 97 9.95 -4.43 5.12
C LEU A 97 9.71 -3.07 4.48
N ILE A 98 8.55 -2.44 4.74
CA ILE A 98 8.21 -1.09 4.25
C ILE A 98 9.21 -0.05 4.79
N ASP A 99 9.61 -0.15 6.05
CA ASP A 99 10.59 0.76 6.65
C ASP A 99 12.00 0.57 6.08
N SER A 100 12.36 -0.66 5.70
CA SER A 100 13.67 -0.97 5.13
C SER A 100 13.88 -0.34 3.76
N ILE A 101 12.83 -0.28 2.94
CA ILE A 101 12.84 0.38 1.62
C ILE A 101 12.64 1.89 1.74
N SER A 102 11.92 2.34 2.78
CA SER A 102 11.68 3.75 3.04
C SER A 102 12.87 4.44 3.70
N ARG A 103 14.01 3.75 3.87
CA ARG A 103 15.23 4.37 4.39
C ARG A 103 15.59 5.58 3.51
N PRO A 104 15.57 6.79 4.09
CA PRO A 104 16.22 7.93 3.48
C PRO A 104 17.73 7.77 3.68
N ASP A 105 18.36 6.77 3.05
CA ASP A 105 19.83 6.72 2.91
C ASP A 105 20.28 7.62 1.73
N ALA A 106 19.58 8.72 1.55
CA ALA A 106 19.89 9.83 0.67
C ALA A 106 19.87 11.13 1.49
N LEU A 107 20.73 11.20 2.51
CA LEU A 107 21.22 12.46 3.09
C LEU A 107 22.68 12.30 3.50
#